data_AF-A0A0E3X0B0-F1
#
_entry.id   AF-A0A0E3X0B0-F1
#
_cell.length_a   1.000
_cell.length_b   1.000
_cell.length_c   1.000
_cell.angle_alpha   90.00
_cell.angle_beta   90.00
_cell.angle_gamma   90.00
#
_symmetry.space_group_name_H-M   'P 1'
#
loop_
_entity.id
_entity.type
_entity.pdbx_description
1 polymer ?
#
loop_
_entity_poly.entity_id
_entity_poly.type
_entity_poly.pdbx_seq_one_letter_code
_entity_poly.pdbx_strand_id
1 'polypeptide(L)'
;MAHGQNSTTDIKVSGSWDVVVTPKEPTYFDRFLPNTHQQTTLAECGIDSGDEYALPYPKIHVLAIKQPWASLVISGLKDVELRSKNTFIRGTIAIYASRAPIKKKDLKWVSENYEIPPEHLHDLPTGKIIGTVNLVECKEYESDYHFKLDQSRHLSPEEGYSSNIKGWLFKSPRKIEPVDYRFNGEVVWSLADTEIIRQTT
;
A
#
# COMPACT_ATOMS: atom_id res chain seq x y z
N MET A 1 -0.79 59.54 25.56
CA MET A 1 0.46 58.82 25.87
C MET A 1 0.13 57.76 26.90
N ALA A 2 0.25 56.49 26.50
CA ALA A 2 0.45 55.25 27.28
C ALA A 2 -0.43 54.98 28.52
N HIS A 3 -0.94 53.79 28.80
CA HIS A 3 -1.04 52.50 28.12
C HIS A 3 -2.01 51.68 28.98
N GLY A 4 -2.96 50.97 28.35
CA GLY A 4 -3.85 50.04 29.06
C GLY A 4 -3.08 48.81 29.53
N GLN A 5 -3.37 48.35 30.75
CA GLN A 5 -2.92 47.06 31.24
C GLN A 5 -4.03 46.02 31.03
N ASN A 6 -3.81 45.15 30.05
CA ASN A 6 -4.54 43.90 29.87
C ASN A 6 -4.06 42.91 30.94
N SER A 7 -4.98 42.43 31.79
CA SER A 7 -4.73 41.33 32.70
C SER A 7 -4.86 39.99 31.94
N THR A 8 -3.74 39.51 31.40
CA THR A 8 -3.66 38.15 30.85
C THR A 8 -3.62 37.17 32.01
N THR A 9 -4.72 36.47 32.26
CA THR A 9 -4.72 35.31 33.17
C THR A 9 -3.99 34.16 32.49
N ASP A 10 -2.76 33.91 32.92
CA ASP A 10 -1.97 32.73 32.56
C ASP A 10 -2.67 31.46 33.05
N ILE A 11 -3.39 30.79 32.16
CA ILE A 11 -3.85 29.42 32.40
C ILE A 11 -2.64 28.51 32.26
N LYS A 12 -2.02 28.16 33.39
CA LYS A 12 -1.04 27.06 33.47
C LYS A 12 -1.75 25.75 33.16
N VAL A 13 -1.62 25.28 31.92
CA VAL A 13 -1.97 23.90 31.56
C VAL A 13 -0.85 22.99 32.09
N SER A 14 -1.01 22.47 33.30
CA SER A 14 -0.16 21.41 33.83
C SER A 14 -0.68 20.07 33.33
N GLY A 15 0.06 19.43 32.43
CA GLY A 15 -0.21 18.07 32.01
C GLY A 15 0.64 17.73 30.81
N SER A 16 1.83 17.17 31.05
CA SER A 16 2.47 16.31 30.05
C SER A 16 1.48 15.20 29.77
N TRP A 17 0.77 15.28 28.65
CA TRP A 17 0.11 14.10 28.12
C TRP A 17 1.22 13.23 27.56
N ASP A 18 1.80 12.42 28.43
CA ASP A 18 2.59 11.27 28.02
C ASP A 18 1.61 10.34 27.30
N VAL A 19 1.44 10.57 25.99
CA VAL A 19 0.83 9.57 25.13
C VAL A 19 1.78 8.40 25.22
N VAL A 20 1.42 7.41 26.03
CA VAL A 20 2.08 6.12 26.02
C VAL A 20 1.82 5.54 24.65
N VAL A 21 2.70 5.83 23.70
CA VAL A 21 2.79 5.12 22.45
C VAL A 21 3.26 3.74 22.83
N THR A 22 2.33 2.83 23.09
CA THR A 22 2.66 1.42 23.21
C THR A 22 3.32 1.04 21.88
N PRO A 23 4.62 0.66 21.86
CA PRO A 23 5.25 0.27 20.62
C PRO A 23 4.41 -0.87 20.05
N LYS A 24 3.88 -0.71 18.82
CA LYS A 24 3.30 -1.85 18.13
C LYS A 24 4.41 -2.89 18.02
N GLU A 25 4.17 -4.08 18.55
CA GLU A 25 5.08 -5.22 18.42
C GLU A 25 5.55 -5.29 16.95
N PRO A 26 6.87 -5.33 16.69
CA PRO A 26 7.39 -5.29 15.34
C PRO A 26 6.85 -6.50 14.57
N THR A 27 6.18 -6.23 13.45
CA THR A 27 5.61 -7.25 12.58
C THR A 27 6.72 -8.07 11.91
N TYR A 28 6.42 -9.19 11.26
CA TYR A 28 7.45 -10.05 10.67
C TYR A 28 8.30 -9.24 9.69
N PHE A 29 7.68 -8.48 8.79
CA PHE A 29 8.42 -7.59 7.89
C PHE A 29 9.30 -6.56 8.62
N ASP A 30 8.86 -6.01 9.76
CA ASP A 30 9.59 -4.96 10.48
C ASP A 30 10.86 -5.50 11.16
N ARG A 31 10.86 -6.78 11.56
CA ARG A 31 12.05 -7.46 12.12
C ARG A 31 13.15 -7.69 11.09
N PHE A 32 12.77 -7.71 9.81
CA PHE A 32 13.67 -8.07 8.72
C PHE A 32 13.88 -6.95 7.70
N LEU A 33 13.45 -5.71 7.92
CA LEU A 33 13.81 -4.60 7.02
C LEU A 33 15.32 -4.36 7.14
N PRO A 34 16.17 -4.76 6.17
CA PRO A 34 17.52 -4.26 6.13
C PRO A 34 17.45 -2.89 5.44
N ASN A 35 18.50 -2.09 5.61
CA ASN A 35 18.70 -0.80 4.92
C ASN A 35 18.93 -0.95 3.39
N THR A 36 18.31 -1.93 2.76
CA THR A 36 18.57 -2.32 1.38
C THR A 36 17.27 -2.30 0.61
N HIS A 37 16.98 -1.16 0.00
CA HIS A 37 16.63 -1.05 -1.42
C HIS A 37 16.60 0.45 -1.73
N GLN A 38 17.77 1.02 -2.02
CA GLN A 38 17.81 2.23 -2.84
C GLN A 38 17.04 1.92 -4.12
N GLN A 39 16.05 2.75 -4.45
CA GLN A 39 15.22 2.61 -5.64
C GLN A 39 16.11 2.46 -6.88
N THR A 40 16.32 1.23 -7.35
CA THR A 40 17.19 0.95 -8.51
C THR A 40 16.61 1.48 -9.81
N THR A 41 15.31 1.77 -9.86
CA THR A 41 14.63 2.24 -11.09
C THR A 41 14.76 3.74 -11.35
N LEU A 42 15.14 4.57 -10.37
CA LEU A 42 15.15 6.03 -10.56
C LEU A 42 16.46 6.58 -11.12
N ALA A 43 17.59 5.96 -10.76
CA ALA A 43 18.92 6.39 -11.21
C ALA A 43 19.08 6.27 -12.74
N GLU A 44 18.57 5.20 -13.35
CA GLU A 44 18.62 4.98 -14.81
C GLU A 44 17.73 5.96 -15.60
N CYS A 45 16.72 6.54 -14.94
CA CYS A 45 15.79 7.51 -15.54
C CYS A 45 16.17 8.97 -15.26
N GLY A 46 17.28 9.24 -14.55
CA GLY A 46 17.70 10.59 -14.16
C GLY A 46 16.77 11.28 -13.15
N ILE A 47 16.02 10.50 -12.37
CA ILE A 47 15.09 11.03 -11.36
C ILE A 47 15.78 11.01 -10.00
N ASP A 48 15.59 12.06 -9.21
CA ASP A 48 16.13 12.16 -7.85
C ASP A 48 15.71 10.94 -7.02
N SER A 49 16.70 10.23 -6.48
CA SER A 49 16.54 9.11 -5.56
C SER A 49 15.76 9.45 -4.28
N GLY A 50 15.48 10.73 -4.03
CA GLY A 50 14.62 11.21 -2.95
C GLY A 50 13.13 11.31 -3.30
N ASP A 51 12.72 11.22 -4.57
CA ASP A 51 11.29 11.27 -4.94
C ASP A 51 10.66 9.89 -4.84
N GLU A 52 10.04 9.61 -3.70
CA GLU A 52 9.34 8.35 -3.45
C GLU A 52 8.13 8.12 -4.39
N TYR A 53 7.67 9.14 -5.12
CA TYR A 53 6.53 9.07 -6.05
C TYR A 53 6.94 9.11 -7.52
N ALA A 54 8.24 9.10 -7.79
CA ALA A 54 8.75 9.10 -9.15
C ALA A 54 8.31 7.84 -9.91
N LEU A 55 7.88 8.04 -11.16
CA LEU A 55 7.48 6.96 -12.05
C LEU A 55 8.68 6.50 -12.90
N PRO A 56 8.88 5.18 -13.10
CA PRO A 56 9.87 4.68 -14.05
C PRO A 56 9.53 5.14 -15.47
N TYR A 57 10.52 5.35 -16.33
CA TYR A 57 10.33 5.80 -17.71
C TYR A 57 11.14 4.92 -18.68
N PRO A 58 10.62 4.60 -19.88
CA PRO A 58 9.29 4.95 -20.42
C PRO A 58 8.18 3.98 -20.01
N LYS A 59 8.51 2.86 -19.36
CA LYS A 59 7.55 1.79 -19.03
C LYS A 59 7.37 1.63 -17.53
N ILE A 60 6.17 1.22 -17.13
CA ILE A 60 5.82 0.85 -15.76
C ILE A 60 5.21 -0.55 -15.72
N HIS A 61 5.62 -1.34 -14.72
CA HIS A 61 4.99 -2.61 -14.43
C HIS A 61 3.59 -2.38 -13.83
N VAL A 62 2.61 -3.12 -14.32
CA VAL A 62 1.22 -3.06 -13.87
C VAL A 62 0.86 -4.38 -13.20
N LEU A 63 0.52 -4.33 -11.91
CA LEU A 63 0.06 -5.48 -11.13
C LEU A 63 -1.46 -5.53 -11.06
N ALA A 64 -2.06 -6.63 -11.53
CA ALA A 64 -3.48 -6.88 -11.32
C ALA A 64 -3.76 -7.39 -9.90
N ILE A 65 -4.59 -6.67 -9.16
CA ILE A 65 -5.08 -7.04 -7.83
C ILE A 65 -6.61 -7.11 -7.85
N LYS A 66 -7.21 -8.11 -7.21
CA LYS A 66 -8.68 -8.24 -7.12
C LYS A 66 -9.25 -7.27 -6.10
N GLN A 67 -10.47 -6.80 -6.32
CA GLN A 67 -11.19 -6.04 -5.31
C GLN A 67 -11.69 -6.94 -4.16
N PRO A 68 -11.78 -6.43 -2.91
CA PRO A 68 -11.53 -5.04 -2.49
C PRO A 68 -10.04 -4.68 -2.26
N TRP A 69 -9.14 -5.65 -2.38
CA TRP A 69 -7.74 -5.52 -2.00
C TRP A 69 -7.00 -4.43 -2.78
N ALA A 70 -7.32 -4.23 -4.06
CA ALA A 70 -6.70 -3.18 -4.87
C ALA A 70 -6.97 -1.78 -4.29
N SER A 71 -8.21 -1.49 -3.92
CA SER A 71 -8.58 -0.22 -3.29
C SER A 71 -7.93 -0.06 -1.91
N LEU A 72 -7.87 -1.13 -1.10
CA LEU A 72 -7.24 -1.10 0.22
C LEU A 72 -5.72 -0.87 0.15
N VAL A 73 -5.07 -1.35 -0.90
CA VAL A 73 -3.66 -1.05 -1.18
C VAL A 73 -3.48 0.44 -1.48
N ILE A 74 -4.29 1.00 -2.38
CA ILE A 74 -4.17 2.40 -2.78
C ILE A 74 -4.61 3.38 -1.68
N SER A 75 -5.49 2.97 -0.76
CA SER A 75 -5.81 3.77 0.42
C SER A 75 -4.76 3.67 1.54
N GLY A 76 -3.74 2.81 1.39
CA GLY A 76 -2.72 2.58 2.41
C GLY A 76 -3.17 1.74 3.60
N LEU A 77 -4.36 1.14 3.54
CA LEU A 77 -4.89 0.26 4.59
C LEU A 77 -4.34 -1.16 4.52
N LYS A 78 -3.82 -1.57 3.36
CA LYS A 78 -3.15 -2.86 3.10
C LYS A 78 -1.80 -2.61 2.45
N ASP A 79 -0.71 -2.97 3.13
CA ASP A 79 0.65 -2.76 2.61
C ASP A 79 1.39 -4.07 2.26
N VAL A 80 0.80 -5.24 2.51
CA VAL A 80 1.36 -6.53 2.09
C VAL A 80 0.41 -7.26 1.15
N GLU A 81 0.83 -7.54 -0.08
CA GLU A 81 0.09 -8.35 -1.05
C GLU A 81 0.53 -9.82 -0.98
N LEU A 82 -0.44 -10.74 -0.96
CA LEU A 82 -0.15 -12.17 -0.82
C LEU A 82 -0.15 -12.88 -2.17
N ARG A 83 0.92 -13.60 -2.48
CA ARG A 83 1.06 -14.37 -3.72
C ARG A 83 1.79 -15.70 -3.48
N SER A 84 1.49 -16.71 -4.29
CA SER A 84 2.21 -18.00 -4.27
C SER A 84 3.53 -17.98 -5.06
N LYS A 85 3.82 -16.90 -5.78
CA LYS A 85 5.02 -16.73 -6.60
C LYS A 85 5.89 -15.59 -6.08
N ASN A 86 7.20 -15.73 -6.23
CA ASN A 86 8.16 -14.65 -5.99
C ASN A 86 8.13 -13.65 -7.16
N THR A 87 8.61 -12.43 -6.92
CA THR A 87 8.89 -11.42 -7.94
C THR A 87 10.22 -10.75 -7.66
N PHE A 88 11.01 -10.51 -8.72
CA PHE A 88 12.24 -9.73 -8.66
C PHE A 88 12.02 -8.25 -8.98
N ILE A 89 10.79 -7.87 -9.34
CA ILE A 89 10.44 -6.46 -9.59
C ILE A 89 10.57 -5.68 -8.27
N ARG A 90 11.22 -4.52 -8.35
CA ARG A 90 11.33 -3.53 -7.27
C ARG A 90 11.15 -2.13 -7.84
N GLY A 91 10.70 -1.19 -7.01
CA GLY A 91 10.42 0.20 -7.41
C GLY A 91 8.93 0.47 -7.66
N THR A 92 8.64 1.62 -8.27
CA THR A 92 7.26 2.08 -8.48
C THR A 92 6.54 1.24 -9.53
N ILE A 93 5.37 0.71 -9.16
CA ILE A 93 4.49 -0.08 -10.02
C ILE A 93 3.08 0.51 -10.01
N ALA A 94 2.32 0.27 -11.07
CA ALA A 94 0.90 0.63 -11.14
C ALA A 94 0.03 -0.52 -10.61
N ILE A 95 -1.05 -0.16 -9.91
CA ILE A 95 -2.06 -1.12 -9.43
C ILE A 95 -3.28 -1.06 -10.33
N TYR A 96 -3.56 -2.19 -10.97
CA TYR A 96 -4.76 -2.42 -11.76
C TYR A 96 -5.81 -3.15 -10.93
N ALA A 97 -6.98 -2.52 -10.77
CA ALA A 97 -8.13 -3.16 -10.17
C ALA A 97 -8.72 -4.16 -11.16
N SER A 98 -8.53 -5.46 -10.87
CA SER A 98 -8.93 -6.57 -11.75
C SER A 98 -10.42 -6.53 -12.11
N ARG A 99 -10.75 -7.00 -13.31
CA ARG A 99 -12.13 -7.25 -13.78
C ARG A 99 -12.78 -8.49 -13.14
N ALA A 100 -12.03 -9.25 -12.34
CA ALA A 100 -12.57 -10.41 -11.66
C ALA A 100 -13.73 -10.00 -10.73
N PRO A 101 -14.80 -10.81 -10.64
CA PRO A 101 -15.93 -10.50 -9.76
C PRO A 101 -15.48 -10.25 -8.31
N ILE A 102 -16.04 -9.22 -7.70
CA ILE A 102 -15.81 -8.89 -6.29
C ILE A 102 -16.45 -9.98 -5.44
N LYS A 103 -15.65 -10.63 -4.60
CA LYS A 103 -16.15 -11.70 -3.74
C LYS A 103 -16.83 -11.09 -2.52
N LYS A 104 -18.13 -11.35 -2.35
CA LYS A 104 -18.91 -10.90 -1.17
C LYS A 104 -18.28 -11.33 0.15
N LYS A 105 -17.66 -12.52 0.19
CA LYS A 105 -16.95 -13.01 1.38
C LYS A 105 -15.73 -12.17 1.75
N ASP A 106 -15.02 -11.62 0.77
CA ASP A 106 -13.82 -10.81 1.01
C ASP A 106 -14.24 -9.44 1.56
N LEU A 107 -15.31 -8.84 1.01
CA LEU A 107 -15.93 -7.63 1.56
C LEU A 107 -16.41 -7.83 3.00
N LYS A 108 -17.20 -8.89 3.23
CA LYS A 108 -17.74 -9.23 4.55
C LYS A 108 -16.63 -9.42 5.58
N TRP A 109 -15.60 -10.19 5.22
CA TRP A 109 -14.43 -10.41 6.08
C TRP A 109 -13.80 -9.08 6.49
N VAL A 110 -13.50 -8.22 5.52
CA VAL A 110 -12.85 -6.94 5.79
C VAL A 110 -13.73 -6.04 6.66
N SER A 111 -15.03 -5.94 6.35
CA SER A 111 -15.96 -5.09 7.11
C SER A 111 -16.22 -5.56 8.54
N GLU A 112 -16.16 -6.87 8.80
CA GLU A 112 -16.45 -7.44 10.13
C GLU A 112 -15.22 -7.52 11.03
N ASN A 113 -14.01 -7.60 10.46
CA ASN A 113 -12.78 -7.84 11.22
C ASN A 113 -11.86 -6.62 11.32
N TYR A 114 -12.11 -5.56 10.55
CA TYR A 114 -11.28 -4.36 10.54
C TYR A 114 -12.14 -3.10 10.47
N GLU A 115 -11.66 -2.04 11.13
CA GLU A 115 -12.27 -0.71 11.09
C GLU A 115 -11.90 0.00 9.78
N ILE A 116 -12.53 -0.43 8.68
CA ILE A 116 -12.34 0.17 7.36
C ILE A 116 -13.47 1.18 7.10
N PRO A 117 -13.15 2.45 6.80
CA PRO A 117 -14.14 3.43 6.42
C PRO A 117 -14.98 2.96 5.20
N PRO A 118 -16.33 3.07 5.24
CA PRO A 118 -17.20 2.53 4.19
C PRO A 118 -16.88 3.02 2.77
N GLU A 119 -16.37 4.23 2.62
CA GLU A 119 -15.94 4.81 1.34
C GLU A 119 -14.81 4.02 0.66
N HIS A 120 -14.04 3.22 1.40
CA HIS A 120 -13.00 2.34 0.84
C HIS A 120 -13.53 0.97 0.39
N LEU A 121 -14.78 0.64 0.75
CA LEU A 121 -15.44 -0.62 0.39
C LEU A 121 -16.62 -0.44 -0.57
N HIS A 122 -17.01 0.81 -0.85
CA HIS A 122 -18.05 1.17 -1.81
C HIS A 122 -17.43 1.64 -3.14
N ASP A 123 -18.21 1.60 -4.22
CA ASP A 123 -17.85 2.09 -5.56
C ASP A 123 -16.47 1.61 -6.06
N LEU A 124 -16.18 0.32 -5.80
CA LEU A 124 -14.91 -0.30 -6.11
C LEU A 124 -14.69 -0.37 -7.64
N PRO A 125 -13.74 0.41 -8.20
CA PRO A 125 -13.48 0.40 -9.63
C PRO A 125 -12.98 -0.98 -10.05
N THR A 126 -13.33 -1.40 -11.26
CA THR A 126 -12.80 -2.61 -11.89
C THR A 126 -12.40 -2.30 -13.32
N GLY A 127 -11.38 -2.99 -13.81
CA GLY A 127 -10.89 -2.80 -15.17
C GLY A 127 -10.03 -1.56 -15.40
N LYS A 128 -9.53 -0.93 -14.33
CA LYS A 128 -8.83 0.37 -14.38
C LYS A 128 -7.52 0.34 -13.59
N ILE A 129 -6.55 1.17 -13.99
CA ILE A 129 -5.41 1.52 -13.12
C ILE A 129 -5.91 2.57 -12.14
N ILE A 130 -5.67 2.37 -10.85
CA ILE A 130 -6.27 3.19 -9.78
C ILE A 130 -5.24 3.90 -8.91
N GLY A 131 -3.95 3.63 -9.13
CA GLY A 131 -2.86 4.27 -8.40
C GLY A 131 -1.54 3.56 -8.62
N THR A 132 -0.52 4.05 -7.92
CA THR A 132 0.82 3.46 -7.89
C THR A 132 1.26 3.15 -6.48
N VAL A 133 2.21 2.22 -6.33
CA VAL A 133 2.89 1.89 -5.07
C VAL A 133 4.35 1.57 -5.35
N ASN A 134 5.19 1.66 -4.32
CA ASN A 134 6.56 1.16 -4.34
C ASN A 134 6.60 -0.29 -3.87
N LEU A 135 6.91 -1.23 -4.76
CA LEU A 135 7.20 -2.61 -4.39
C LEU A 135 8.65 -2.69 -3.87
N VAL A 136 8.80 -2.79 -2.55
CA VAL A 136 10.10 -2.70 -1.89
C VAL A 136 10.64 -4.04 -1.43
N GLU A 137 9.79 -5.04 -1.21
CA GLU A 137 10.24 -6.36 -0.78
C GLU A 137 9.28 -7.49 -1.19
N CYS A 138 9.79 -8.71 -1.31
CA CYS A 138 9.02 -9.95 -1.41
C CYS A 138 9.65 -11.03 -0.52
N LYS A 139 8.91 -11.49 0.50
CA LYS A 139 9.38 -12.52 1.46
C LYS A 139 8.40 -13.66 1.60
N GLU A 140 8.94 -14.85 1.86
CA GLU A 140 8.17 -16.03 2.21
C GLU A 140 7.88 -16.04 3.71
N TYR A 141 6.68 -16.48 4.08
CA TYR A 141 6.34 -16.68 5.48
C TYR A 141 6.85 -18.03 5.95
N GLU A 142 7.81 -18.02 6.88
CA GLU A 142 8.41 -19.27 7.41
C GLU A 142 7.42 -20.13 8.22
N SER A 143 6.34 -19.52 8.73
CA SER A 143 5.31 -20.20 9.53
C SER A 143 3.97 -19.49 9.45
N ASP A 144 2.91 -20.20 9.86
CA ASP A 144 1.57 -19.63 10.10
C ASP A 144 1.60 -18.55 11.18
N TYR A 145 2.48 -18.68 12.19
CA TYR A 145 2.73 -17.67 13.19
C TYR A 145 3.22 -16.35 12.58
N HIS A 146 4.21 -16.39 11.68
CA HIS A 146 4.71 -15.19 11.00
C HIS A 146 3.65 -14.56 10.09
N PHE A 147 2.85 -15.39 9.41
CA PHE A 147 1.70 -14.92 8.64
C PHE A 147 0.71 -14.17 9.52
N LYS A 148 0.33 -14.76 10.66
CA LYS A 148 -0.57 -14.16 11.64
C LYS A 148 -0.06 -12.83 12.20
N LEU A 149 1.25 -12.69 12.45
CA LEU A 149 1.82 -11.42 12.92
C LEU A 149 1.60 -10.26 11.93
N ASP A 150 1.57 -10.55 10.63
CA ASP A 150 1.33 -9.57 9.57
C ASP A 150 -0.15 -9.45 9.17
N GLN A 151 -1.08 -10.07 9.91
CA GLN A 151 -2.48 -10.12 9.50
C GLN A 151 -3.11 -8.74 9.32
N SER A 152 -2.74 -7.78 10.16
CA SER A 152 -3.19 -6.38 10.03
C SER A 152 -2.64 -5.66 8.79
N ARG A 153 -1.59 -6.20 8.16
CA ARG A 153 -0.92 -5.66 6.96
C ARG A 153 -1.47 -6.24 5.67
N HIS A 154 -1.77 -7.54 5.67
CA HIS A 154 -2.31 -8.23 4.50
C HIS A 154 -3.84 -8.42 4.55
N LEU A 155 -4.48 -8.20 5.69
CA LEU A 155 -5.94 -8.21 5.92
C LEU A 155 -6.64 -9.53 5.52
N SER A 156 -5.91 -10.63 5.45
CA SER A 156 -6.45 -11.92 5.00
C SER A 156 -6.69 -12.86 6.20
N PRO A 157 -7.70 -13.75 6.12
CA PRO A 157 -7.94 -14.75 7.15
C PRO A 157 -6.72 -15.64 7.39
N GLU A 158 -6.52 -16.09 8.63
CA GLU A 158 -5.41 -16.99 9.01
C GLU A 158 -5.48 -18.31 8.23
N GLU A 159 -6.69 -18.78 7.91
CA GLU A 159 -6.94 -19.99 7.11
C GLU A 159 -6.47 -19.84 5.66
N GLY A 160 -6.12 -18.63 5.25
CA GLY A 160 -5.50 -18.34 3.94
C GLY A 160 -4.01 -18.69 3.88
N TYR A 161 -3.37 -19.06 5.00
CA TYR A 161 -1.97 -19.44 5.00
C TYR A 161 -1.72 -20.73 4.22
N SER A 162 -0.62 -20.75 3.47
CA SER A 162 -0.04 -21.94 2.87
C SER A 162 1.47 -21.81 2.88
N SER A 163 2.20 -22.93 2.96
CA SER A 163 3.66 -22.91 3.07
C SER A 163 4.38 -22.23 1.91
N ASN A 164 3.73 -22.06 0.75
CA ASN A 164 4.30 -21.38 -0.41
C ASN A 164 3.91 -19.89 -0.53
N ILE A 165 3.16 -19.34 0.43
CA ILE A 165 2.66 -17.96 0.37
C ILE A 165 3.77 -16.95 0.70
N LYS A 166 3.81 -15.88 -0.08
CA LYS A 166 4.79 -14.80 0.00
C LYS A 166 4.07 -13.47 0.17
N GLY A 167 4.59 -12.63 1.05
CA GLY A 167 4.18 -11.24 1.21
C GLY A 167 5.01 -10.33 0.31
N TRP A 168 4.34 -9.50 -0.47
CA TRP A 168 4.94 -8.45 -1.30
C TRP A 168 4.67 -7.12 -0.62
N LEU A 169 5.72 -6.48 -0.10
CA LEU A 169 5.61 -5.25 0.67
C LEU A 169 5.52 -4.04 -0.26
N PHE A 170 4.46 -3.27 -0.08
CA PHE A 170 4.21 -2.00 -0.75
C PHE A 170 4.46 -0.82 0.19
N LYS A 171 4.92 0.29 -0.38
CA LYS A 171 5.08 1.60 0.28
C LYS A 171 4.59 2.72 -0.62
N SER A 172 4.46 3.92 -0.04
CA SER A 172 4.15 5.17 -0.75
C SER A 172 2.95 5.04 -1.72
N PRO A 173 1.78 4.54 -1.27
CA PRO A 173 0.62 4.42 -2.13
C PRO A 173 0.16 5.80 -2.60
N ARG A 174 -0.05 5.93 -3.91
CA ARG A 174 -0.52 7.16 -4.55
C ARG A 174 -1.76 6.86 -5.36
N LYS A 175 -2.90 7.37 -4.90
CA LYS A 175 -4.16 7.32 -5.65
C LYS A 175 -4.08 8.25 -6.86
N ILE A 176 -4.67 7.81 -7.97
CA ILE A 176 -4.91 8.64 -9.15
C ILE A 176 -6.38 8.54 -9.54
N GLU A 177 -6.83 9.42 -10.44
CA GLU A 177 -8.14 9.22 -11.07
C GLU A 177 -8.13 7.92 -11.90
N PRO A 178 -9.11 7.01 -11.74
CA PRO A 178 -9.08 5.70 -12.38
C PRO A 178 -8.94 5.75 -13.91
N VAL A 179 -7.83 5.26 -14.44
CA VAL A 179 -7.52 5.26 -15.87
C VAL A 179 -7.95 3.96 -16.52
N ASP A 180 -8.63 4.05 -17.67
CA ASP A 180 -8.96 2.88 -18.47
C ASP A 180 -7.71 2.19 -18.98
N TYR A 181 -7.60 0.89 -18.72
CA TYR A 181 -6.45 0.10 -19.13
C TYR A 181 -6.88 -1.27 -19.63
N ARG A 182 -6.48 -1.59 -20.87
CA ARG A 182 -6.64 -2.92 -21.42
C ARG A 182 -5.52 -3.81 -20.92
N PHE A 183 -5.81 -4.58 -19.87
CA PHE A 183 -4.86 -5.50 -19.29
C PHE A 183 -4.58 -6.67 -20.25
N ASN A 184 -3.41 -6.66 -20.89
CA ASN A 184 -2.95 -7.70 -21.81
C ASN A 184 -1.81 -8.54 -21.20
N GLY A 185 -1.77 -8.65 -19.88
CA GLY A 185 -0.68 -9.30 -19.16
C GLY A 185 -0.67 -10.82 -19.21
N GLU A 186 0.51 -11.42 -19.13
CA GLU A 186 0.65 -12.83 -18.78
C GLU A 186 0.47 -12.99 -17.28
N VAL A 187 -0.51 -13.79 -16.87
CA VAL A 187 -0.87 -14.04 -15.47
C VAL A 187 -1.40 -12.77 -14.78
N VAL A 188 -0.54 -12.02 -14.07
CA VAL A 188 -0.91 -10.89 -13.20
C VAL A 188 -0.06 -9.65 -13.44
N TRP A 189 0.92 -9.73 -14.33
CA TRP A 189 1.80 -8.61 -14.68
C TRP A 189 1.56 -8.18 -16.11
N SER A 190 1.60 -6.87 -16.32
CA SER A 190 1.62 -6.24 -17.64
C SER A 190 2.64 -5.10 -17.64
N LEU A 191 2.94 -4.56 -18.82
CA LEU A 191 3.80 -3.40 -19.01
C LEU A 191 3.00 -2.32 -19.74
N ALA A 192 2.99 -1.11 -19.20
CA ALA A 192 2.32 0.04 -19.79
C ALA A 192 3.31 1.18 -20.04
N ASP A 193 2.99 2.07 -20.97
CA ASP A 193 3.65 3.36 -21.12
C ASP A 193 3.33 4.25 -19.92
N THR A 194 4.35 4.83 -19.29
CA THR A 194 4.20 5.61 -18.05
C THR A 194 3.32 6.84 -18.22
N GLU A 195 3.21 7.37 -19.43
CA GLU A 195 2.32 8.49 -19.80
C GLU A 195 0.86 8.21 -19.44
N ILE A 196 0.43 6.95 -19.44
CA ILE A 196 -0.95 6.58 -19.06
C ILE A 196 -1.31 7.03 -17.64
N ILE A 197 -0.31 7.13 -16.74
CA ILE A 197 -0.48 7.58 -15.37
C ILE A 197 -0.43 9.11 -15.29
N ARG A 198 0.44 9.76 -16.08
CA ARG A 198 0.65 11.22 -16.05
C ARG A 198 -0.56 12.01 -16.53
N GLN A 199 -1.44 11.42 -17.33
CA GLN A 199 -2.65 12.08 -17.84
C GLN A 199 -3.70 12.46 -16.76
N THR A 200 -3.45 12.12 -15.49
CA THR A 200 -4.39 12.31 -14.38
C THR A 200 -3.81 13.03 -13.15
N THR A 201 -2.58 13.55 -13.25
CA THR A 201 -1.98 14.43 -12.23
C THR A 201 -2.09 15.88 -12.67
#